data_AF-A0A518DHZ6-F1
#
_entry.id   AF-A0A518DHZ6-F1
#
_cell.length_a   1.000
_cell.length_b   1.000
_cell.length_c   1.000
_cell.angle_alpha   90.00
_cell.angle_beta   90.00
_cell.angle_gamma   90.00
#
_symmetry.space_group_name_H-M   'P 1'
#
loop_
_entity.id
_entity.type
_entity.pdbx_description
1 polymer ?
#
loop_
_entity_poly.entity_id
_entity_poly.type
_entity_poly.pdbx_seq_one_letter_code
_entity_poly.pdbx_strand_id
1 'polypeptide(L)'
;MTRRRGLSLIELIATIAASAVLMGTATALVASLGQVDHRLRHEAASADELGRLARSIRLDLHASRAARWDEASQTLTLDGRLEYVFLPTVCRRLEAGGPAGAFRIAELSASADADPAEAGALFRIRLTRREAHKRRQEVEVVGLVGRDAPPSNPGSDP
;
A
#
# COMPACT_ATOMS: atom_id res chain seq x y z
N MET A 1 71.80 -0.07 9.91
CA MET A 1 71.73 -1.29 9.07
C MET A 1 70.26 -1.61 8.77
N THR A 2 69.76 -1.18 7.61
CA THR A 2 68.40 -1.43 7.15
C THR A 2 68.31 -2.86 6.61
N ARG A 3 67.78 -3.76 7.44
CA ARG A 3 67.54 -5.17 7.09
C ARG A 3 66.42 -5.22 6.04
N ARG A 4 66.76 -5.18 4.75
CA ARG A 4 65.83 -5.45 3.64
C ARG A 4 65.34 -6.89 3.78
N ARG A 5 64.16 -7.08 4.40
CA ARG A 5 63.45 -8.36 4.39
C ARG A 5 62.78 -8.49 3.02
N GLY A 6 63.27 -9.42 2.19
CA GLY A 6 62.58 -9.77 0.95
C GLY A 6 61.28 -10.48 1.30
N LEU A 7 60.16 -10.03 0.72
CA LEU A 7 58.88 -10.74 0.82
C LEU A 7 59.06 -12.14 0.23
N SER A 8 58.66 -13.15 1.00
CA SER A 8 58.68 -14.53 0.54
C SER A 8 57.57 -14.75 -0.50
N LEU A 9 57.82 -15.59 -1.51
CA LEU A 9 56.83 -15.94 -2.54
C LEU A 9 55.52 -16.44 -1.91
N ILE A 10 55.63 -17.18 -0.80
CA ILE A 10 54.47 -17.72 -0.05
C ILE A 10 53.67 -16.57 0.59
N GLU A 11 54.37 -15.56 1.10
CA GLU A 11 53.77 -14.36 1.72
C GLU A 11 52.99 -13.54 0.68
N LEU A 12 53.49 -13.47 -0.55
CA LEU A 12 52.81 -12.83 -1.69
C LEU A 12 51.54 -13.60 -2.11
N ILE A 13 51.62 -14.93 -2.21
CA ILE A 13 50.47 -15.76 -2.58
C ILE A 13 49.38 -15.69 -1.50
N ALA A 14 49.77 -15.74 -0.23
CA ALA A 14 48.84 -15.63 0.90
C ALA A 14 48.12 -14.27 0.92
N THR A 15 48.84 -13.17 0.66
CA THR A 15 48.24 -11.83 0.60
C THR A 15 47.29 -11.66 -0.58
N ILE A 16 47.64 -12.18 -1.77
CA ILE A 16 46.75 -12.18 -2.93
C ILE A 16 45.48 -12.99 -2.63
N ALA A 17 45.61 -14.21 -2.10
CA ALA A 17 44.46 -15.04 -1.76
C ALA A 17 43.55 -14.38 -0.70
N ALA A 18 44.13 -13.80 0.36
CA ALA A 18 43.38 -13.08 1.38
C ALA A 18 42.64 -11.86 0.80
N SER A 19 43.31 -11.08 -0.06
CA SER A 19 42.70 -9.92 -0.71
C SER A 19 41.55 -10.30 -1.66
N ALA A 20 41.66 -11.42 -2.38
CA ALA A 20 40.59 -11.93 -3.24
C ALA A 20 39.36 -12.37 -2.43
N VAL A 21 39.56 -13.05 -1.29
CA VAL A 21 38.47 -13.43 -0.39
C VAL A 21 37.78 -12.19 0.19
N LEU A 22 38.55 -11.18 0.62
CA LEU A 22 38.02 -9.92 1.13
C LEU A 22 37.23 -9.14 0.06
N MET A 23 37.70 -9.12 -1.18
CA MET A 23 36.96 -8.51 -2.29
C MET A 23 35.65 -9.26 -2.61
N GLY A 24 35.68 -10.59 -2.56
CA GLY A 24 34.49 -11.42 -2.76
C GLY A 24 33.43 -11.22 -1.67
N THR A 25 33.84 -11.12 -0.40
CA THR A 25 32.91 -10.84 0.70
C THR A 25 32.36 -9.42 0.64
N ALA A 26 33.19 -8.43 0.27
CA ALA A 26 32.74 -7.05 0.09
C ALA A 26 31.69 -6.92 -1.02
N THR A 27 31.88 -7.59 -2.16
CA THR A 27 30.90 -7.58 -3.26
C THR A 27 29.60 -8.28 -2.87
N ALA A 28 29.67 -9.42 -2.16
CA ALA A 28 28.48 -10.10 -1.64
C ALA A 28 27.70 -9.24 -0.64
N LEU A 29 28.39 -8.51 0.24
CA LEU A 29 27.77 -7.57 1.17
C LEU A 29 27.08 -6.41 0.45
N VAL A 30 27.72 -5.81 -0.55
CA VAL A 30 27.12 -4.72 -1.35
C VAL A 30 25.88 -5.22 -2.11
N ALA A 31 25.93 -6.42 -2.70
CA ALA A 31 24.79 -7.01 -3.38
C ALA A 31 23.62 -7.29 -2.42
N SER A 32 23.92 -7.80 -1.22
CA SER A 32 22.92 -8.03 -0.18
C SER A 32 22.27 -6.73 0.31
N LEU A 33 23.07 -5.68 0.53
CA LEU A 33 22.56 -4.36 0.92
C LEU A 33 21.68 -3.74 -0.18
N GLY A 34 22.04 -3.90 -1.45
CA GLY A 34 21.22 -3.46 -2.58
C GLY A 34 19.86 -4.15 -2.64
N GLN A 35 19.81 -5.46 -2.37
CA GLN A 35 18.54 -6.21 -2.29
C GLN A 35 17.68 -5.75 -1.12
N VAL A 36 18.28 -5.45 0.03
CA VAL A 36 17.56 -4.94 1.21
C VAL A 36 17.01 -3.53 0.95
N ASP A 37 17.80 -2.62 0.37
CA ASP A 37 17.34 -1.26 0.05
C ASP A 37 16.17 -1.29 -0.96
N HIS A 38 16.26 -2.13 -2.00
CA HIS A 38 15.20 -2.28 -2.99
C HIS A 38 13.91 -2.83 -2.36
N ARG A 39 14.03 -3.75 -1.41
CA ARG A 39 12.89 -4.30 -0.66
C ARG A 39 12.27 -3.26 0.26
N LEU A 40 13.08 -2.51 1.00
CA LEU A 40 12.62 -1.45 1.91
C LEU A 40 11.91 -0.33 1.15
N ARG A 41 12.42 0.08 -0.03
CA ARG A 41 11.77 1.10 -0.87
C ARG A 41 10.40 0.64 -1.37
N HIS A 42 10.27 -0.63 -1.77
CA HIS A 42 8.96 -1.18 -2.15
C HIS A 42 8.00 -1.30 -0.97
N GLU A 43 8.49 -1.71 0.19
CA GLU A 43 7.68 -1.81 1.41
C GLU A 43 7.21 -0.43 1.90
N ALA A 44 8.08 0.60 1.82
CA ALA A 44 7.75 1.98 2.16
C ALA A 44 6.74 2.61 1.20
N ALA A 45 6.93 2.44 -0.12
CA ALA A 45 6.00 2.96 -1.12
C ALA A 45 4.60 2.34 -0.97
N SER A 46 4.52 1.05 -0.65
CA SER A 46 3.25 0.34 -0.48
C SER A 46 2.51 0.67 0.82
N ALA A 47 3.21 1.04 1.89
CA ALA A 47 2.58 1.51 3.12
C ALA A 47 1.92 2.89 2.93
N ASP A 48 2.58 3.80 2.22
CA ASP A 48 1.99 5.11 1.89
C ASP A 48 0.80 4.96 0.94
N GLU A 49 0.88 4.05 -0.03
CA GLU A 49 -0.24 3.72 -0.94
C GLU A 49 -1.49 3.22 -0.19
N LEU A 50 -1.35 2.36 0.83
CA LEU A 50 -2.47 1.92 1.66
C LEU A 50 -3.12 3.08 2.42
N GLY A 51 -2.30 3.98 2.98
CA GLY A 51 -2.79 5.20 3.63
C GLY A 51 -3.52 6.13 2.66
N ARG A 52 -2.99 6.28 1.42
CA ARG A 52 -3.63 7.07 0.36
C ARG A 52 -4.95 6.46 -0.09
N LEU A 53 -5.01 5.14 -0.26
CA LEU A 53 -6.24 4.42 -0.58
C LEU A 53 -7.31 4.62 0.51
N ALA A 54 -6.93 4.42 1.77
CA ALA A 54 -7.84 4.58 2.90
C ALA A 54 -8.39 6.01 3.00
N ARG A 55 -7.55 7.03 2.78
CA ARG A 55 -7.98 8.43 2.72
C ARG A 55 -8.92 8.70 1.55
N SER A 56 -8.60 8.17 0.36
CA SER A 56 -9.43 8.32 -0.84
C SER A 56 -10.83 7.72 -0.62
N ILE A 57 -10.89 6.47 -0.14
CA ILE A 57 -12.15 5.78 0.17
C ILE A 57 -12.93 6.55 1.22
N ARG A 58 -12.28 7.07 2.28
CA ARG A 58 -12.97 7.85 3.32
C ARG A 58 -13.60 9.11 2.75
N LEU A 59 -12.86 9.87 1.94
CA LEU A 59 -13.37 11.10 1.30
C LEU A 59 -14.54 10.79 0.37
N ASP A 60 -14.41 9.76 -0.47
CA ASP A 60 -15.45 9.37 -1.40
C ASP A 60 -16.69 8.82 -0.68
N LEU A 61 -16.53 8.00 0.37
CA LEU A 61 -17.63 7.52 1.20
C LEU A 61 -18.41 8.68 1.84
N HIS A 62 -17.71 9.70 2.35
CA HIS A 62 -18.36 10.88 2.92
C HIS A 62 -19.06 11.77 1.89
N ALA A 63 -18.57 11.79 0.66
CA ALA A 63 -19.20 12.52 -0.44
C ALA A 63 -20.40 11.77 -1.03
N SER A 64 -20.50 10.46 -0.78
CA SER A 64 -21.50 9.59 -1.39
C SER A 64 -22.79 9.50 -0.59
N ARG A 65 -23.90 9.33 -1.29
CA ARG A 65 -25.23 9.16 -0.68
C ARG A 65 -25.56 7.69 -0.43
N ALA A 66 -24.99 6.80 -1.23
CA ALA A 66 -25.16 5.36 -1.16
C ALA A 66 -23.82 4.66 -1.34
N ALA A 67 -23.61 3.60 -0.57
CA ALA A 67 -22.46 2.71 -0.67
C ALA A 67 -22.94 1.26 -0.67
N ARG A 68 -22.38 0.46 -1.56
CA ARG A 68 -22.68 -0.96 -1.67
C ARG A 68 -21.40 -1.76 -1.79
N TRP A 69 -21.27 -2.77 -0.95
CA TRP A 69 -20.20 -3.76 -1.05
C TRP A 69 -20.71 -5.02 -1.75
N ASP A 70 -19.94 -5.52 -2.69
CA ASP A 70 -20.11 -6.85 -3.29
C ASP A 70 -18.93 -7.74 -2.87
N GLU A 71 -19.21 -8.69 -1.98
CA GLU A 71 -18.22 -9.64 -1.46
C GLU A 71 -17.69 -10.59 -2.55
N ALA A 72 -18.52 -10.94 -3.53
CA ALA A 72 -18.15 -11.92 -4.57
C ALA A 72 -17.15 -11.31 -5.56
N SER A 73 -17.37 -10.05 -5.94
CA SER A 73 -16.48 -9.32 -6.86
C SER A 73 -15.44 -8.47 -6.15
N GLN A 74 -15.47 -8.41 -4.81
CA GLN A 74 -14.61 -7.54 -4.00
C GLN A 74 -14.64 -6.11 -4.52
N THR A 75 -15.85 -5.58 -4.71
CA THR A 75 -16.07 -4.25 -5.31
C THR A 75 -16.90 -3.38 -4.38
N LEU A 76 -16.42 -2.15 -4.14
CA LEU A 76 -17.18 -1.10 -3.46
C LEU A 76 -17.74 -0.14 -4.51
N THR A 77 -19.06 -0.09 -4.61
CA THR A 77 -19.76 0.84 -5.50
C THR A 77 -20.37 1.99 -4.68
N LEU A 78 -20.09 3.22 -5.10
CA LEU A 78 -20.54 4.46 -4.48
C LEU A 78 -21.42 5.23 -5.47
N ASP A 79 -22.65 5.54 -5.07
CA ASP A 79 -23.67 6.23 -5.86
C ASP A 79 -23.96 5.64 -7.26
N GLY A 80 -23.54 4.39 -7.51
CA GLY A 80 -23.59 3.76 -8.84
C GLY A 80 -22.70 4.42 -9.90
N ARG A 81 -21.78 5.30 -9.49
CA ARG A 81 -20.92 6.09 -10.41
C ARG A 81 -19.44 5.87 -10.20
N LEU A 82 -19.06 5.57 -8.96
CA LEU A 82 -17.68 5.40 -8.55
C LEU A 82 -17.51 3.98 -8.02
N GLU A 83 -16.52 3.27 -8.54
CA GLU A 83 -16.26 1.88 -8.19
C GLU A 83 -14.81 1.71 -7.76
N TYR A 84 -14.62 0.98 -6.65
CA TYR A 84 -13.33 0.52 -6.20
C TYR A 84 -13.27 -1.00 -6.39
N VAL A 85 -12.44 -1.45 -7.32
CA VAL A 85 -12.22 -2.88 -7.59
C VAL A 85 -10.96 -3.33 -6.88
N PHE A 86 -11.10 -4.24 -5.91
CA PHE A 86 -10.00 -4.72 -5.09
C PHE A 86 -9.41 -6.00 -5.70
N LEU A 87 -8.21 -5.89 -6.26
CA LEU A 87 -7.41 -7.03 -6.72
C LEU A 87 -6.24 -7.26 -5.75
N PRO A 88 -5.65 -8.48 -5.71
CA PRO A 88 -4.60 -8.83 -4.75
C PRO A 88 -3.37 -7.91 -4.73
N THR A 89 -3.09 -7.21 -5.83
CA THR A 89 -1.91 -6.35 -5.99
C THR A 89 -2.24 -4.90 -6.34
N VAL A 90 -3.51 -4.60 -6.59
CA VAL A 90 -3.94 -3.27 -7.04
C VAL A 90 -5.40 -3.03 -6.67
N CYS A 91 -5.70 -1.84 -6.17
CA CYS A 91 -7.06 -1.33 -6.11
C CYS A 91 -7.27 -0.33 -7.25
N ARG A 92 -8.29 -0.52 -8.08
CA ARG A 92 -8.62 0.40 -9.17
C ARG A 92 -9.83 1.23 -8.77
N ARG A 93 -9.72 2.55 -8.91
CA ARG A 93 -10.80 3.51 -8.76
C ARG A 93 -11.32 3.87 -10.15
N LEU A 94 -12.56 3.50 -10.46
CA LEU A 94 -13.23 3.71 -11.74
C LEU A 94 -14.35 4.74 -11.55
N GLU A 95 -14.42 5.72 -12.44
CA GLU A 95 -15.54 6.68 -12.50
C GLU A 95 -16.32 6.46 -13.79
N ALA A 96 -17.54 7.00 -13.87
CA ALA A 96 -18.43 6.88 -15.04
C ALA A 96 -17.81 7.38 -16.38
N GLY A 97 -16.66 8.06 -16.35
CA GLY A 97 -15.90 8.50 -17.54
C GLY A 97 -14.62 7.73 -17.83
N GLY A 98 -14.29 6.69 -17.05
CA GLY A 98 -13.08 5.89 -17.22
C GLY A 98 -12.26 5.72 -15.93
N PRO A 99 -11.02 5.20 -16.04
CA PRO A 99 -10.18 4.96 -14.87
C PRO A 99 -9.77 6.30 -14.22
N ALA A 100 -10.15 6.48 -12.95
CA ALA A 100 -9.85 7.69 -12.19
C ALA A 100 -8.56 7.56 -11.35
N GLY A 101 -8.14 6.33 -11.05
CA GLY A 101 -6.87 6.09 -10.36
C GLY A 101 -6.60 4.62 -10.09
N ALA A 102 -5.36 4.32 -9.70
CA ALA A 102 -4.96 2.99 -9.25
C ALA A 102 -4.00 3.10 -8.06
N PHE A 103 -4.19 2.22 -7.08
CA PHE A 103 -3.38 2.11 -5.88
C PHE A 103 -2.68 0.75 -5.90
N ARG A 104 -1.34 0.73 -5.90
CA ARG A 104 -0.55 -0.50 -6.03
C ARG A 104 -0.10 -0.98 -4.65
N ILE A 105 -0.83 -1.95 -4.13
CA ILE A 105 -0.61 -2.50 -2.79
C ILE A 105 -0.54 -4.01 -2.92
N ALA A 106 0.64 -4.57 -2.64
CA ALA A 106 0.83 -6.02 -2.66
C ALA A 106 0.10 -6.69 -1.50
N GLU A 107 -0.54 -7.84 -1.78
CA GLU A 107 -1.29 -8.64 -0.81
C GLU A 107 -2.41 -7.86 -0.12
N LEU A 108 -3.13 -7.05 -0.91
CA LEU A 108 -4.30 -6.31 -0.48
C LEU A 108 -5.53 -7.22 -0.43
N SER A 109 -6.27 -7.14 0.66
CA SER A 109 -7.64 -7.62 0.75
C SER A 109 -8.53 -6.57 1.41
N ALA A 110 -9.81 -6.60 1.09
CA ALA A 110 -10.80 -5.72 1.69
C ALA A 110 -11.99 -6.56 2.16
N SER A 111 -12.65 -6.10 3.21
CA SER A 111 -13.94 -6.65 3.64
C SER A 111 -14.78 -5.50 4.16
N ALA A 112 -16.08 -5.48 3.88
CA ALA A 112 -16.96 -4.47 4.44
C ALA A 112 -17.97 -5.11 5.40
N ASP A 113 -18.09 -4.50 6.57
CA ASP A 113 -19.21 -4.70 7.46
C ASP A 113 -20.18 -3.55 7.17
N ALA A 114 -21.10 -3.77 6.23
CA ALA A 114 -22.21 -2.85 5.98
C ALA A 114 -23.39 -3.28 6.84
N ASP A 115 -23.94 -2.38 7.65
CA ASP A 115 -25.29 -2.55 8.19
C ASP A 115 -26.25 -1.96 7.13
N PRO A 116 -26.84 -2.79 6.25
CA PRO A 116 -27.30 -2.33 4.95
C PRO A 116 -28.69 -1.68 4.96
N ALA A 117 -29.17 -1.18 6.10
CA ALA A 117 -30.60 -0.92 6.27
C ALA A 117 -31.04 0.55 6.43
N GLU A 118 -30.17 1.52 6.76
CA GLU A 118 -30.65 2.87 7.11
C GLU A 118 -29.85 4.02 6.48
N ALA A 119 -30.56 5.06 6.03
CA ALA A 119 -29.96 6.34 5.69
C ALA A 119 -29.27 6.92 6.94
N GLY A 120 -27.97 7.25 6.84
CA GLY A 120 -27.15 7.62 7.99
C GLY A 120 -26.45 6.44 8.67
N ALA A 121 -26.54 5.22 8.11
CA ALA A 121 -25.82 4.07 8.63
C ALA A 121 -24.29 4.22 8.51
N LEU A 122 -23.60 3.65 9.48
CA LEU A 122 -22.14 3.53 9.50
C LEU A 122 -21.73 2.44 8.50
N PHE A 123 -21.01 2.85 7.46
CA PHE A 123 -20.36 1.93 6.54
C PHE A 123 -18.91 1.73 6.98
N ARG A 124 -18.54 0.48 7.29
CA ARG A 124 -17.19 0.12 7.71
C ARG A 124 -16.54 -0.77 6.66
N ILE A 125 -15.41 -0.33 6.12
CA ILE A 125 -14.55 -1.14 5.26
C ILE A 125 -13.20 -1.35 5.92
N ARG A 126 -12.82 -2.60 6.07
CA ARG A 126 -11.54 -3.05 6.63
C ARG A 126 -10.61 -3.40 5.49
N LEU A 127 -9.54 -2.64 5.35
CA LEU A 127 -8.46 -2.91 4.40
C LEU A 127 -7.37 -3.67 5.14
N THR A 128 -7.05 -4.87 4.68
CA THR A 128 -5.96 -5.68 5.20
C THR A 128 -4.85 -5.76 4.18
N ARG A 129 -3.62 -5.56 4.64
CA ARG A 129 -2.41 -5.88 3.90
C ARG A 129 -1.61 -6.90 4.68
N ARG A 130 -1.22 -7.98 4.01
CA ARG A 130 -0.30 -8.97 4.58
C ARG A 130 1.13 -8.61 4.16
N GLU A 131 2.03 -8.46 5.14
CA GLU A 131 3.46 -8.32 4.83
C GLU A 131 4.13 -9.69 4.88
N ALA A 132 5.08 -9.91 3.97
CA ALA A 132 5.89 -11.13 3.89
C ALA A 132 6.65 -11.45 5.19
N HIS A 133 6.81 -10.47 6.10
CA HIS A 133 7.43 -10.65 7.42
C HIS A 133 6.42 -10.45 8.56
N LYS A 134 5.40 -11.32 8.59
CA LYS A 134 4.46 -11.58 9.71
C LYS A 134 3.70 -10.39 10.31
N ARG A 135 3.93 -9.16 9.89
CA ARG A 135 3.15 -7.99 10.29
C ARG A 135 1.95 -7.87 9.36
N ARG A 136 0.77 -8.00 9.94
CA ARG A 136 -0.49 -7.66 9.26
C ARG A 136 -0.71 -6.18 9.51
N GLN A 137 -0.79 -5.39 8.44
CA GLN A 137 -1.28 -4.03 8.53
C GLN A 137 -2.77 -4.05 8.27
N GLU A 138 -3.53 -3.46 9.18
CA GLU A 138 -4.98 -3.37 9.08
C GLU A 138 -5.37 -1.90 9.22
N VAL A 139 -6.13 -1.41 8.25
CA VAL A 139 -6.64 -0.04 8.24
C VAL A 139 -8.15 -0.13 8.13
N GLU A 140 -8.82 0.38 9.15
CA GLU A 140 -10.27 0.49 9.15
C GLU A 140 -10.68 1.87 8.65
N VAL A 141 -11.54 1.88 7.64
CA VAL A 141 -12.17 3.09 7.12
C VAL A 141 -13.64 3.04 7.49
N VAL A 142 -14.05 4.01 8.30
CA VAL A 142 -15.43 4.19 8.72
C VAL A 142 -15.95 5.48 8.08
N GLY A 143 -17.10 5.39 7.42
CA GLY A 143 -17.79 6.52 6.80
C GLY A 143 -19.27 6.49 7.14
N LEU A 144 -19.87 7.67 7.25
CA LEU A 144 -21.32 7.82 7.36
C LEU A 144 -21.86 8.06 5.95
N VAL A 145 -22.79 7.21 5.53
CA VAL A 145 -23.40 7.26 4.18
C VAL A 145 -24.82 7.78 4.32
N GLY A 146 -25.22 8.76 3.51
CA GLY A 146 -26.61 9.20 3.45
C GLY A 146 -27.04 10.28 4.45
N ARG A 147 -26.15 11.20 4.85
CA ARG A 147 -26.63 12.46 5.44
C ARG A 147 -27.11 13.36 4.30
N ASP A 148 -28.42 13.39 4.07
CA ASP A 148 -29.04 14.47 3.32
C ASP A 148 -28.51 15.79 3.89
N ALA A 149 -27.86 16.59 3.04
CA ALA A 149 -27.73 18.00 3.32
C ALA A 149 -29.15 18.53 3.57
N PRO A 150 -29.39 19.31 4.64
CA PRO A 150 -30.72 19.84 4.90
C PRO A 150 -31.22 20.51 3.62
N PRO A 151 -32.49 20.30 3.21
CA PRO A 151 -33.02 20.98 2.05
C PRO A 151 -32.77 22.47 2.28
N SER A 152 -31.96 23.07 1.42
CA SER A 152 -31.81 24.52 1.34
C SER A 152 -33.22 25.04 1.08
N ASN A 153 -33.89 25.50 2.13
CA ASN A 153 -35.21 26.12 2.06
C ASN A 153 -35.09 27.20 0.98
N PRO A 154 -35.73 27.06 -0.19
CA PRO A 154 -35.85 28.21 -1.08
C PRO A 154 -36.69 29.21 -0.29
N GLY A 155 -36.02 30.28 0.13
CA GLY A 155 -36.59 31.32 0.95
C GLY A 155 -37.98 31.68 0.44
N SER A 156 -38.91 31.66 1.39
CA SER A 156 -40.02 32.59 1.43
C SER A 156 -39.52 33.95 0.96
N ASP A 157 -40.02 34.41 -0.18
CA ASP A 157 -40.08 35.84 -0.46
C ASP A 157 -41.58 36.22 -0.62
N PRO A 158 -41.95 37.41 -0.12
CA PRO A 158 -43.31 37.80 0.26
C PRO A 158 -44.27 38.10 -0.89
#